data_AF-A0A936WHV1-F1
#
_entry.id   AF-A0A936WHV1-F1
#
_cell.length_a   1.000
_cell.length_b   1.000
_cell.length_c   1.000
_cell.angle_alpha   90.00
_cell.angle_beta   90.00
_cell.angle_gamma   90.00
#
_symmetry.space_group_name_H-M   'P 1'
#
loop_
_entity.id
_entity.type
_entity.pdbx_description
1 polymer ?
#
loop_
_entity_poly.entity_id
_entity_poly.type
_entity_poly.pdbx_seq_one_letter_code
_entity_poly.pdbx_strand_id
1 'polypeptide(L)'
;MPVSLRTTMDAAVSKLDGLKDNRDAASQFRITAPEAAGYYTKSVATLLEIMPVITEQASDLQVAKQMTAYLAFLYAKERSGQERALMVPVFTANKIEPAQYRTFIGHISAQQTHLDTFVNYATDEARALFKAKWLVRLWMKWRSCVRQ
;
A
#
# COMPACT_ATOMS: atom_id res chain seq x y z
N MET A 1 -27.56 -4.94 2.52
CA MET A 1 -26.16 -5.07 2.04
C MET A 1 -26.08 -6.22 1.07
N PRO A 2 -25.42 -6.06 -0.09
CA PRO A 2 -25.17 -7.16 -1.01
C PRO A 2 -24.37 -8.27 -0.33
N VAL A 3 -24.66 -9.53 -0.64
CA VAL A 3 -23.98 -10.70 -0.06
C VAL A 3 -22.47 -10.65 -0.33
N SER A 4 -22.05 -10.12 -1.48
CA SER A 4 -20.64 -9.94 -1.85
C SER A 4 -19.87 -9.05 -0.88
N LEU A 5 -20.49 -7.98 -0.37
CA LEU A 5 -19.84 -7.07 0.59
C LEU A 5 -19.63 -7.75 1.93
N ARG A 6 -20.63 -8.47 2.43
CA ARG A 6 -20.53 -9.19 3.72
C ARG A 6 -19.40 -10.22 3.68
N THR A 7 -19.37 -11.06 2.65
CA THR A 7 -18.32 -12.08 2.51
C THR A 7 -16.92 -11.46 2.43
N THR A 8 -16.77 -10.35 1.71
CA THR A 8 -15.47 -9.65 1.59
C THR A 8 -15.06 -9.02 2.93
N MET A 9 -16.00 -8.45 3.67
CA MET A 9 -15.74 -7.91 5.00
C MET A 9 -15.36 -8.99 6.01
N ASP A 10 -16.07 -10.12 6.03
CA ASP A 10 -15.77 -11.24 6.92
C ASP A 10 -14.37 -11.80 6.63
N ALA A 11 -14.03 -11.97 5.35
CA ALA A 11 -12.69 -12.38 4.93
C ALA A 11 -11.60 -11.38 5.40
N ALA A 12 -11.84 -10.09 5.26
CA ALA A 12 -10.90 -9.05 5.68
C ALA A 12 -10.73 -8.98 7.21
N VAL A 13 -11.82 -9.10 7.96
CA VAL A 13 -11.79 -9.15 9.43
C VAL A 13 -11.05 -10.40 9.91
N SER A 14 -11.26 -11.56 9.27
CA SER A 14 -10.57 -12.80 9.65
C SER A 14 -9.04 -12.71 9.54
N LYS A 15 -8.50 -11.85 8.67
CA LYS A 15 -7.05 -11.61 8.60
C LYS A 15 -6.49 -10.94 9.85
N LEU A 16 -7.33 -10.24 10.62
CA LEU A 16 -6.96 -9.59 11.86
C LEU A 16 -6.91 -10.55 13.05
N ASP A 17 -7.53 -11.72 12.97
CA ASP A 17 -7.57 -12.69 14.07
C ASP A 17 -6.16 -13.15 14.47
N GLY A 18 -5.27 -13.36 13.49
CA GLY A 18 -3.88 -13.76 13.71
C GLY A 18 -2.92 -12.61 14.06
N LEU A 19 -3.42 -11.38 14.20
CA LEU A 19 -2.58 -10.19 14.33
C LEU A 19 -1.78 -10.17 15.63
N LYS A 20 -2.41 -10.62 16.73
CA LYS A 20 -1.75 -10.71 18.03
C LYS A 20 -0.60 -11.72 17.99
N ASP A 21 -0.86 -12.92 17.49
CA ASP A 21 0.15 -13.98 17.43
C ASP A 21 1.31 -13.61 16.52
N ASN A 22 1.05 -12.96 15.37
CA ASN A 22 2.11 -12.49 14.49
C ASN A 22 2.99 -11.41 15.15
N ARG A 23 2.37 -10.47 15.90
CA ARG A 23 3.12 -9.45 16.67
C ARG A 23 3.94 -10.06 17.79
N ASP A 24 3.39 -11.02 18.51
CA ASP A 24 4.08 -11.72 19.60
C ASP A 24 5.27 -12.52 19.03
N ALA A 25 5.08 -13.23 17.92
CA ALA A 25 6.15 -13.94 17.21
C ALA A 25 7.25 -13.00 16.69
N ALA A 26 6.88 -11.85 16.10
CA ALA A 26 7.85 -10.85 15.66
C ALA A 26 8.65 -10.26 16.82
N SER A 27 7.98 -9.93 17.92
CA SER A 27 8.60 -9.33 19.12
C SER A 27 9.56 -10.30 19.82
N GLN A 28 9.28 -11.60 19.71
CA GLN A 28 10.12 -12.67 20.25
C GLN A 28 11.14 -13.20 19.22
N PHE A 29 11.28 -12.54 18.07
CA PHE A 29 12.19 -12.93 16.98
C PHE A 29 11.98 -14.38 16.47
N ARG A 30 10.75 -14.89 16.57
CA ARG A 30 10.38 -16.25 16.10
C ARG A 30 10.03 -16.32 14.62
N ILE A 31 9.82 -15.16 13.98
CA ILE A 31 9.62 -15.05 12.54
C ILE A 31 10.63 -14.07 11.96
N THR A 32 11.00 -14.30 10.72
CA THR A 32 11.91 -13.45 9.96
C THR A 32 11.21 -12.18 9.47
N ALA A 33 11.98 -11.14 9.14
CA ALA A 33 11.44 -9.90 8.60
C ALA A 33 10.64 -10.11 7.29
N PRO A 34 11.08 -10.96 6.33
CA PRO A 34 10.28 -11.29 5.15
C PRO A 34 8.95 -11.98 5.46
N GLU A 35 8.90 -12.87 6.45
CA GLU A 35 7.66 -13.53 6.87
C GLU A 35 6.67 -12.53 7.48
N ALA A 36 7.15 -11.66 8.37
CA ALA A 36 6.34 -10.58 8.94
C ALA A 36 5.84 -9.62 7.84
N ALA A 37 6.71 -9.17 6.93
CA ALA A 37 6.34 -8.31 5.82
C ALA A 37 5.30 -8.97 4.90
N GLY A 38 5.47 -10.27 4.62
CA GLY A 38 4.52 -11.06 3.82
C GLY A 38 3.16 -11.19 4.49
N TYR A 39 3.10 -11.40 5.81
CA TYR A 39 1.85 -11.41 6.57
C TYR A 39 1.12 -10.07 6.45
N TYR A 40 1.79 -8.96 6.76
CA TYR A 40 1.16 -7.63 6.70
C TYR A 40 0.73 -7.26 5.27
N THR A 41 1.56 -7.56 4.27
CA THR A 41 1.23 -7.32 2.84
C THR A 41 -0.06 -8.04 2.45
N LYS A 42 -0.20 -9.31 2.83
CA LYS A 42 -1.41 -10.10 2.55
C LYS A 42 -2.63 -9.55 3.29
N SER A 43 -2.49 -9.20 4.58
CA SER A 43 -3.58 -8.65 5.38
C SER A 43 -4.06 -7.31 4.83
N VAL A 44 -3.14 -6.41 4.44
CA VAL A 44 -3.49 -5.13 3.81
C VAL A 44 -4.14 -5.33 2.45
N ALA A 45 -3.65 -6.26 1.63
CA ALA A 45 -4.26 -6.58 0.34
C ALA A 45 -5.73 -7.00 0.49
N THR A 46 -6.04 -7.93 1.40
CA THR A 46 -7.42 -8.36 1.66
C THR A 46 -8.30 -7.21 2.19
N LEU A 47 -7.77 -6.32 3.01
CA LEU A 47 -8.51 -5.14 3.47
C LEU A 47 -8.83 -4.18 2.31
N LEU A 48 -7.91 -4.01 1.36
CA LEU A 48 -8.11 -3.16 0.20
C LEU A 48 -9.12 -3.73 -0.81
N GLU A 49 -9.32 -5.05 -0.85
CA GLU A 49 -10.33 -5.72 -1.69
C GLU A 49 -11.77 -5.31 -1.36
N ILE A 50 -12.03 -4.75 -0.16
CA ILE A 50 -13.35 -4.21 0.20
C ILE A 50 -13.69 -2.97 -0.65
N MET A 51 -12.69 -2.13 -0.94
CA MET A 51 -12.91 -0.80 -1.54
C MET A 51 -13.56 -0.85 -2.94
N PRO A 52 -13.13 -1.73 -3.87
CA PRO A 52 -13.84 -1.92 -5.14
C PRO A 52 -15.32 -2.26 -4.96
N VAL A 53 -15.66 -3.18 -4.05
CA VAL A 53 -17.03 -3.63 -3.82
C VAL A 53 -17.93 -2.51 -3.32
N ILE A 54 -17.39 -1.58 -2.52
CA ILE A 54 -18.12 -0.38 -2.09
C ILE A 54 -18.23 0.62 -3.24
N THR A 55 -17.16 0.81 -4.02
CA THR A 55 -17.13 1.76 -5.14
C THR A 55 -18.16 1.39 -6.21
N GLU A 56 -18.35 0.10 -6.50
CA GLU A 56 -19.36 -0.41 -7.44
C GLU A 56 -20.82 -0.16 -6.99
N GLN A 57 -21.04 0.04 -5.69
CA GLN A 57 -22.36 0.33 -5.14
C GLN A 57 -22.69 1.83 -5.12
N ALA A 58 -21.72 2.68 -5.45
CA ALA A 58 -21.95 4.13 -5.50
C ALA A 58 -22.88 4.48 -6.68
N SER A 59 -24.05 5.02 -6.37
CA SER A 59 -25.01 5.51 -7.37
C SER A 59 -24.67 6.89 -7.91
N ASP A 60 -23.88 7.67 -7.15
CA ASP A 60 -23.43 9.00 -7.54
C ASP A 60 -22.07 8.94 -8.25
N LEU A 61 -22.00 9.51 -9.45
CA LEU A 61 -20.80 9.50 -10.29
C LEU A 61 -19.62 10.26 -9.65
N GLN A 62 -19.88 11.37 -8.94
CA GLN A 62 -18.82 12.13 -8.27
C GLN A 62 -18.25 11.34 -7.11
N VAL A 63 -19.11 10.69 -6.33
CA VAL A 63 -18.68 9.78 -5.25
C VAL A 63 -17.85 8.63 -5.83
N ALA A 64 -18.32 7.97 -6.89
CA ALA A 64 -17.57 6.88 -7.54
C ALA A 64 -16.17 7.32 -8.03
N LYS A 65 -16.05 8.51 -8.63
CA LYS A 65 -14.76 9.09 -9.03
C LYS A 65 -13.85 9.34 -7.84
N GLN A 66 -14.37 9.94 -6.77
CA GLN A 66 -13.58 10.21 -5.56
C GLN A 66 -13.11 8.92 -4.88
N MET A 67 -13.96 7.89 -4.82
CA MET A 67 -13.60 6.57 -4.29
C MET A 67 -12.54 5.89 -5.16
N THR A 68 -12.65 5.99 -6.48
CA THR A 68 -11.64 5.48 -7.43
C THR A 68 -10.29 6.16 -7.20
N ALA A 69 -10.28 7.50 -7.07
CA ALA A 69 -9.07 8.25 -6.77
C ALA A 69 -8.45 7.79 -5.45
N TYR A 70 -9.27 7.71 -4.40
CA TYR A 70 -8.83 7.31 -3.07
C TYR A 70 -8.24 5.89 -3.07
N LEU A 71 -8.90 4.93 -3.73
CA LEU A 71 -8.40 3.56 -3.87
C LEU A 71 -7.06 3.52 -4.62
N ALA A 72 -6.93 4.26 -5.72
CA ALA A 72 -5.67 4.36 -6.45
C ALA A 72 -4.55 4.92 -5.55
N PHE A 73 -4.83 5.96 -4.76
CA PHE A 73 -3.87 6.49 -3.80
C PHE A 73 -3.47 5.47 -2.72
N LEU A 74 -4.40 4.67 -2.21
CA LEU A 74 -4.09 3.60 -1.26
C LEU A 74 -3.19 2.53 -1.86
N TYR A 75 -3.43 2.11 -3.11
CA TYR A 75 -2.53 1.17 -3.80
C TYR A 75 -1.13 1.75 -3.99
N ALA A 76 -1.00 3.02 -4.36
CA ALA A 76 0.30 3.69 -4.44
C ALA A 76 1.03 3.72 -3.08
N LYS A 77 0.30 3.96 -1.99
CA LYS A 77 0.85 3.94 -0.62
C LYS A 77 1.32 2.54 -0.22
N GLU A 78 0.56 1.51 -0.56
CA GLU A 78 0.93 0.11 -0.27
C GLU A 78 2.20 -0.29 -1.02
N ARG A 79 2.32 0.06 -2.31
CA ARG A 79 3.56 -0.18 -3.09
C ARG A 79 4.78 0.52 -2.49
N SER A 80 4.63 1.75 -1.98
CA SER A 80 5.70 2.44 -1.23
C SER A 80 6.09 1.70 0.05
N GLY A 81 5.11 1.11 0.75
CA GLY A 81 5.35 0.31 1.94
C GLY A 81 6.17 -0.96 1.62
N GLN A 82 5.80 -1.66 0.55
CA GLN A 82 6.49 -2.85 0.06
C GLN A 82 7.91 -2.53 -0.43
N GLU A 83 8.07 -1.42 -1.16
CA GLU A 83 9.37 -0.90 -1.58
C GLU A 83 10.28 -0.68 -0.37
N ARG A 84 9.79 0.00 0.67
CA ARG A 84 10.55 0.21 1.91
C ARG A 84 10.94 -1.12 2.56
N ALA A 85 10.01 -2.07 2.67
CA ALA A 85 10.28 -3.38 3.28
C ALA A 85 11.34 -4.17 2.49
N LEU A 86 11.32 -4.09 1.16
CA LEU A 86 12.30 -4.71 0.27
C LEU A 86 13.70 -4.05 0.40
N MET A 87 13.75 -2.73 0.54
CA MET A 87 15.01 -1.98 0.52
C MET A 87 15.74 -1.93 1.85
N VAL A 88 15.05 -2.10 2.98
CA VAL A 88 15.70 -2.20 4.31
C VAL A 88 16.84 -3.23 4.34
N PRO A 89 16.64 -4.52 3.98
CA PRO A 89 17.72 -5.49 3.99
C PRO A 89 18.80 -5.19 2.95
N VAL A 90 18.45 -4.57 1.81
CA VAL A 90 19.41 -4.17 0.77
C VAL A 90 20.40 -3.14 1.33
N PHE A 91 19.90 -2.13 2.04
CA PHE A 91 20.76 -1.11 2.66
C PHE A 91 21.59 -1.69 3.80
N THR A 92 21.02 -2.56 4.64
CA THR A 92 21.77 -3.25 5.70
C THR A 92 22.89 -4.14 5.15
N ALA A 93 22.65 -4.82 4.03
CA ALA A 93 23.65 -5.67 3.37
C ALA A 93 24.62 -4.89 2.47
N ASN A 94 24.36 -3.59 2.22
CA ASN A 94 25.04 -2.76 1.23
C ASN A 94 25.16 -3.43 -0.15
N LYS A 95 24.15 -4.22 -0.53
CA LYS A 95 24.12 -4.98 -1.78
C LYS A 95 22.67 -5.22 -2.20
N ILE A 96 22.39 -4.98 -3.47
CA ILE A 96 21.12 -5.34 -4.09
C ILE A 96 21.32 -6.53 -5.03
N GLU A 97 20.56 -7.59 -4.83
CA GLU A 97 20.55 -8.73 -5.74
C GLU A 97 19.74 -8.39 -7.01
N PRO A 98 20.08 -8.95 -8.18
CA PRO A 98 19.37 -8.65 -9.43
C PRO A 98 17.85 -8.90 -9.34
N ALA A 99 17.41 -9.89 -8.58
CA ALA A 99 15.99 -10.16 -8.35
C ALA A 99 15.32 -9.05 -7.52
N GLN A 100 15.98 -8.57 -6.46
CA GLN A 100 15.49 -7.47 -5.64
C GLN A 100 15.39 -6.18 -6.46
N TYR A 101 16.39 -5.88 -7.29
CA TYR A 101 16.36 -4.72 -8.18
C TYR A 101 15.17 -4.77 -9.15
N ARG A 102 14.90 -5.91 -9.78
CA ARG A 102 13.74 -6.07 -10.67
C ARG A 102 12.42 -5.83 -9.93
N THR A 103 12.26 -6.41 -8.73
CA THR A 103 11.07 -6.20 -7.91
C THR A 103 10.91 -4.74 -7.50
N PHE A 104 12.01 -4.07 -7.11
CA PHE A 104 12.04 -2.67 -6.74
C PHE A 104 11.55 -1.75 -7.88
N ILE A 105 12.07 -1.93 -9.10
CA ILE A 105 11.60 -1.20 -10.28
C ILE A 105 10.13 -1.49 -10.57
N GLY A 106 9.69 -2.74 -10.38
CA GLY A 106 8.27 -3.10 -10.49
C GLY A 106 7.38 -2.35 -9.50
N HIS A 107 7.81 -2.20 -8.24
CA HIS A 107 7.08 -1.41 -7.25
C HIS A 107 7.00 0.07 -7.59
N ILE A 108 8.11 0.68 -8.05
CA ILE A 108 8.12 2.08 -8.50
C ILE A 108 7.15 2.30 -9.67
N SER A 109 7.20 1.43 -10.68
CA SER A 109 6.33 1.53 -11.86
C SER A 109 4.85 1.40 -11.49
N ALA A 110 4.51 0.43 -10.65
CA ALA A 110 3.14 0.25 -10.16
C ALA A 110 2.68 1.44 -9.32
N GLN A 111 3.54 1.98 -8.45
CA GLN A 111 3.23 3.18 -7.66
C GLN A 111 2.91 4.36 -8.58
N GLN A 112 3.72 4.64 -9.59
CA GLN A 112 3.49 5.76 -10.51
C GLN A 112 2.16 5.61 -11.24
N THR A 113 1.86 4.41 -11.75
CA THR A 113 0.59 4.11 -12.45
C THR A 113 -0.63 4.41 -11.56
N HIS A 114 -0.55 4.02 -10.28
CA HIS A 114 -1.62 4.29 -9.32
C HIS A 114 -1.74 5.79 -8.97
N LEU A 115 -0.62 6.51 -8.87
CA LEU A 115 -0.63 7.96 -8.63
C LEU A 115 -1.19 8.73 -9.82
N ASP A 116 -0.88 8.33 -11.05
CA ASP A 116 -1.45 8.93 -12.26
C ASP A 116 -2.97 8.76 -12.28
N THR A 117 -3.44 7.57 -11.92
CA THR A 117 -4.88 7.30 -11.75
C THR A 117 -5.48 8.20 -10.67
N PHE A 118 -4.84 8.32 -9.50
CA PHE A 118 -5.30 9.23 -8.44
C PHE A 118 -5.44 10.67 -8.95
N VAL A 119 -4.41 11.21 -9.63
CA VAL A 119 -4.43 12.60 -10.13
C VAL A 119 -5.58 12.84 -11.11
N ASN A 120 -5.88 11.86 -11.96
CA ASN A 120 -6.94 11.96 -12.97
C ASN A 120 -8.36 12.00 -12.36
N TYR A 121 -8.59 11.29 -11.25
CA TYR A 121 -9.92 11.19 -10.64
C TYR A 121 -10.11 12.04 -9.38
N ALA A 122 -9.03 12.53 -8.77
CA ALA A 122 -9.08 13.32 -7.54
C ALA A 122 -9.81 14.66 -7.74
N THR A 123 -10.28 15.24 -6.64
CA THR A 123 -10.73 16.64 -6.63
C THR A 123 -9.55 17.59 -6.71
N ASP A 124 -9.78 18.85 -7.08
CA ASP A 124 -8.73 19.88 -7.09
C ASP A 124 -8.07 20.05 -5.72
N GLU A 125 -8.87 20.01 -4.66
CA GLU A 125 -8.40 20.10 -3.28
C GLU A 125 -7.49 18.90 -2.92
N ALA A 126 -7.90 17.68 -3.27
CA ALA A 126 -7.10 16.48 -3.02
C ALA A 126 -5.79 16.48 -3.84
N ARG A 127 -5.82 16.95 -5.10
CA ARG A 127 -4.62 17.15 -5.91
C ARG A 127 -3.69 18.20 -5.30
N ALA A 128 -4.22 19.33 -4.85
CA ALA A 128 -3.44 20.39 -4.23
C ALA A 128 -2.77 19.88 -2.94
N LEU A 129 -3.51 19.16 -2.11
CA LEU A 129 -2.99 18.54 -0.89
C LEU A 129 -1.87 17.53 -1.20
N PHE A 130 -2.07 16.67 -2.21
CA PHE A 130 -1.07 15.72 -2.67
C PHE A 130 0.21 16.43 -3.16
N LYS A 131 0.08 17.45 -4.00
CA LYS A 131 1.25 18.21 -4.47
C LYS A 131 2.00 18.88 -3.32
N ALA A 132 1.28 19.49 -2.38
CA ALA A 132 1.88 20.21 -1.25
C ALA A 132 2.58 19.27 -0.25
N LYS A 133 1.97 18.12 0.07
CA LYS A 133 2.48 17.23 1.13
C LYS A 133 3.33 16.09 0.60
N TRP A 134 2.98 15.49 -0.53
CA TRP A 134 3.53 14.22 -0.97
C TRP A 134 4.82 14.39 -1.78
N LEU A 135 4.82 15.31 -2.76
CA LEU A 135 6.02 15.60 -3.57
C LEU A 135 7.18 16.15 -2.74
N VAL A 136 6.88 16.95 -1.71
CA VAL A 136 7.92 17.63 -0.93
C VAL A 136 8.46 16.71 0.18
N ARG A 137 7.61 16.09 1.01
CA ARG A 137 8.09 15.36 2.19
C ARG A 137 8.61 13.97 1.88
N LEU A 138 7.98 13.21 0.99
CA LEU A 138 8.38 11.82 0.73
C LEU A 138 9.68 11.80 -0.10
N TRP A 139 9.77 12.64 -1.13
CA TRP A 139 10.98 12.76 -1.94
C TRP A 139 12.19 13.28 -1.14
N MET A 140 12.01 14.27 -0.26
CA MET A 140 13.09 14.73 0.62
C MET A 140 13.54 13.66 1.63
N LYS A 141 12.61 12.97 2.29
CA LYS A 141 12.96 11.88 3.23
C LYS A 141 13.61 10.68 2.55
N TRP A 142 13.19 10.37 1.32
CA TRP A 142 13.76 9.27 0.56
C TRP A 142 15.15 9.63 0.02
N ARG A 143 15.35 10.85 -0.51
CA ARG A 143 16.69 11.36 -0.90
C ARG A 143 17.68 11.39 0.25
N SER A 144 17.23 11.71 1.47
CA SER A 144 18.10 11.70 2.64
C SER A 144 18.47 10.28 3.09
N CYS A 145 17.58 9.30 2.91
CA CYS A 145 17.82 7.90 3.27
C CYS A 145 18.71 7.16 2.27
N VAL A 146 18.75 7.60 1.00
CA VAL A 146 19.56 7.01 -0.08
C VAL A 146 20.97 7.65 -0.18
N ARG A 147 21.23 8.75 0.54
CA ARG A 147 22.53 9.44 0.58
C ARG A 147 23.40 9.13 1.80
N GLN A 148 22.88 8.37 2.76
CA GLN A 148 23.62 7.86 3.91
C GLN A 148 23.93 6.38 3.67
#